data_AF-A0AAU8MSL0-F1
#
_entry.id   AF-A0AAU8MSL0-F1
#
_cell.length_a   1.000
_cell.length_b   1.000
_cell.length_c   1.000
_cell.angle_alpha   90.00
_cell.angle_beta   90.00
_cell.angle_gamma   90.00
#
_symmetry.space_group_name_H-M   'P 1'
#
loop_
_entity.id
_entity.type
_entity.pdbx_description
1 polymer ?
#
loop_
_entity_poly.entity_id
_entity_poly.type
_entity_poly.pdbx_seq_one_letter_code
_entity_poly.pdbx_strand_id
1 'polypeptide(L)'
;MKGCAGRGLRTLALLGWAWGAMAASARETGAGEAATLERYAAVMLAKGRNEQCKVLDESRTGQFDDDVMAITKQLQKRVPAQRLLGVVLNATVATEAPESAAGCDEATRRSVEAGSEEARAWAEQLRRGRSRGNSTQGK
;
A
#
# COMPACT_ATOMS: atom_id res chain seq x y z
N MET A 1 6.37 -8.44 74.20
CA MET A 1 6.80 -7.07 73.83
C MET A 1 7.71 -7.14 72.61
N LYS A 2 7.52 -6.25 71.62
CA LYS A 2 8.44 -5.82 70.52
C LYS A 2 9.01 -6.93 69.62
N GLY A 3 8.70 -7.07 68.33
CA GLY A 3 8.49 -6.06 67.29
C GLY A 3 9.77 -5.93 66.45
N CYS A 4 9.81 -6.53 65.26
CA CYS A 4 10.78 -6.20 64.20
C CYS A 4 10.08 -6.28 62.84
N ALA A 5 9.85 -5.09 62.28
CA ALA A 5 9.32 -4.85 60.96
C ALA A 5 10.37 -5.08 59.87
N GLY A 6 9.89 -5.21 58.63
CA GLY A 6 10.63 -4.74 57.46
C GLY A 6 11.33 -5.80 56.63
N ARG A 7 10.57 -6.50 55.79
CA ARG A 7 11.11 -7.02 54.52
C ARG A 7 10.06 -6.92 53.42
N GLY A 8 9.58 -5.69 53.20
CA GLY A 8 8.88 -5.33 51.98
C GLY A 8 9.90 -4.87 50.96
N LEU A 9 10.24 -5.71 49.98
CA LEU A 9 10.77 -5.26 48.70
C LEU A 9 10.80 -6.43 47.71
N ARG A 10 10.17 -6.15 46.55
CA ARG A 10 10.39 -6.77 45.24
C ARG A 10 9.65 -8.05 44.91
N THR A 11 8.36 -7.91 44.61
CA THR A 11 7.66 -8.78 43.65
C THR A 11 6.62 -7.99 42.85
N LEU A 12 7.05 -6.89 42.22
CA LEU A 12 6.27 -6.18 41.20
C LEU A 12 7.21 -5.75 40.07
N ALA A 13 7.68 -6.73 39.30
CA ALA A 13 8.48 -6.44 38.10
C ALA A 13 8.42 -7.57 37.08
N LEU A 14 7.24 -8.09 36.74
CA LEU A 14 7.13 -9.07 35.62
C LEU A 14 5.87 -8.91 34.73
N LEU A 15 5.19 -7.76 34.72
CA LEU A 15 4.02 -7.55 33.84
C LEU A 15 4.16 -6.40 32.83
N GLY A 16 5.35 -5.83 32.65
CA GLY A 16 5.55 -4.65 31.78
C GLY A 16 5.90 -4.94 30.31
N TRP A 17 6.21 -6.19 29.93
CA TRP A 17 6.94 -6.44 28.67
C TRP A 17 6.06 -6.95 27.51
N ALA A 18 4.79 -7.27 27.76
CA ALA A 18 3.89 -7.75 26.70
C ALA A 18 3.23 -6.61 25.89
N TRP A 19 3.09 -5.42 26.47
CA TRP A 19 2.38 -4.30 25.80
C TRP A 19 3.24 -3.59 24.74
N GLY A 20 4.56 -3.57 24.92
CA GLY A 20 5.50 -2.96 23.97
C GLY A 20 5.58 -3.72 22.65
N ALA A 21 5.51 -5.05 22.69
CA ALA A 21 5.60 -5.89 21.49
C ALA A 21 4.34 -5.80 20.60
N MET A 22 3.14 -5.74 21.20
CA MET A 22 1.90 -5.53 20.44
C MET A 22 1.77 -4.12 19.86
N ALA A 23 2.22 -3.08 20.58
CA ALA A 23 2.20 -1.72 20.06
C ALA A 23 3.23 -1.50 18.94
N ALA A 24 4.38 -2.18 18.99
CA ALA A 24 5.38 -2.17 17.94
C ALA A 24 4.88 -2.91 16.69
N SER A 25 4.28 -4.10 16.83
CA SER A 25 3.76 -4.87 15.69
C SER A 25 2.56 -4.19 15.03
N ALA A 26 1.67 -3.55 15.81
CA ALA A 26 0.57 -2.73 15.29
C ALA A 26 1.07 -1.49 14.53
N ARG A 27 2.17 -0.88 14.97
CA ARG A 27 2.82 0.23 14.27
C ARG A 27 3.51 -0.21 12.98
N GLU A 28 4.20 -1.35 12.98
CA GLU A 28 4.84 -1.92 11.78
C GLU A 28 3.80 -2.31 10.72
N THR A 29 2.69 -2.92 11.14
CA THR A 29 1.58 -3.24 10.24
C THR A 29 0.88 -1.99 9.71
N GLY A 30 0.65 -0.99 10.56
CA GLY A 30 0.08 0.31 10.14
C GLY A 30 0.98 1.09 9.17
N ALA A 31 2.30 1.08 9.39
CA ALA A 31 3.28 1.72 8.50
C ALA A 31 3.35 1.00 7.14
N GLY A 32 3.30 -0.34 7.14
CA GLY A 32 3.26 -1.13 5.91
C GLY A 32 1.97 -0.90 5.08
N GLU A 33 0.83 -0.74 5.75
CA GLU A 33 -0.43 -0.41 5.07
C GLU A 33 -0.41 1.01 4.48
N ALA A 34 0.07 2.01 5.23
CA ALA A 34 0.16 3.39 4.76
C ALA A 34 1.05 3.52 3.52
N ALA A 35 2.25 2.93 3.55
CA ALA A 35 3.15 2.92 2.39
C ALA A 35 2.54 2.19 1.18
N THR A 36 1.76 1.13 1.43
CA THR A 36 1.03 0.40 0.37
C THR A 36 -0.05 1.27 -0.27
N LEU A 37 -0.80 2.03 0.54
CA LEU A 37 -1.84 2.94 0.06
C LEU A 37 -1.26 4.13 -0.70
N GLU A 38 -0.13 4.69 -0.24
CA GLU A 38 0.58 5.76 -0.95
C GLU A 38 1.10 5.29 -2.31
N ARG A 39 1.71 4.10 -2.36
CA ARG A 39 2.13 3.47 -3.61
C ARG A 39 0.95 3.25 -4.56
N TYR A 40 -0.17 2.77 -4.03
CA TYR A 40 -1.40 2.59 -4.81
C TYR A 40 -1.97 3.92 -5.32
N ALA A 41 -1.92 4.98 -4.51
CA ALA A 41 -2.34 6.32 -4.91
C ALA A 41 -1.52 6.84 -6.09
N ALA A 42 -0.19 6.67 -6.08
CA ALA A 42 0.67 7.07 -7.19
C ALA A 42 0.32 6.34 -8.49
N VAL A 43 0.04 5.03 -8.40
CA VAL A 43 -0.41 4.23 -9.55
C VAL A 43 -1.76 4.71 -10.09
N MET A 44 -2.73 5.00 -9.21
CA MET A 44 -4.04 5.49 -9.62
C MET A 44 -3.99 6.90 -10.21
N LEU A 45 -3.11 7.77 -9.70
CA LEU A 45 -2.85 9.09 -10.27
C LEU A 45 -2.29 8.98 -11.69
N ALA A 46 -1.29 8.12 -11.90
CA ALA A 46 -0.73 7.87 -13.23
C ALA A 46 -1.79 7.31 -14.20
N LYS A 47 -2.68 6.44 -13.72
CA LYS A 47 -3.81 5.92 -14.49
C LYS A 47 -4.75 7.04 -14.93
N GLY A 48 -5.22 7.86 -14.00
CA GLY A 48 -6.10 9.00 -14.32
C GLY A 48 -5.44 9.99 -15.28
N ARG A 49 -4.13 10.26 -15.11
CA ARG A 49 -3.35 11.09 -16.06
C ARG A 49 -3.27 10.46 -17.45
N ASN A 50 -3.08 9.14 -17.55
CA ASN A 50 -3.10 8.45 -18.83
C ASN A 50 -4.47 8.53 -19.52
N GLU A 51 -5.56 8.41 -18.76
CA GLU A 51 -6.92 8.53 -19.29
C GLU A 51 -7.17 9.90 -19.92
N GLN A 52 -6.61 10.97 -19.34
CA GLN A 52 -6.73 12.34 -19.83
C GLN A 52 -5.80 12.63 -21.00
N CYS A 53 -4.51 12.35 -20.83
CA CYS A 53 -3.47 12.78 -21.76
C CYS A 53 -3.14 11.75 -22.85
N LYS A 54 -3.70 10.53 -22.76
CA LYS A 54 -3.47 9.43 -23.72
C LYS A 54 -1.98 9.20 -24.02
N VAL A 55 -1.16 9.22 -22.97
CA VAL A 55 0.30 9.10 -23.07
C VAL A 55 0.71 7.73 -23.58
N LEU A 56 0.08 6.68 -23.07
CA LEU A 56 0.35 5.30 -23.47
C LEU A 56 -0.48 4.96 -24.70
N ASP A 57 0.08 4.14 -25.59
CA ASP A 57 -0.69 3.50 -26.66
C ASP A 57 -1.75 2.54 -26.08
N GLU A 58 -2.67 2.07 -26.93
CA GLU A 58 -3.80 1.23 -26.52
C GLU A 58 -3.34 -0.08 -25.87
N SER A 59 -2.31 -0.72 -26.40
CA SER A 59 -1.76 -1.96 -25.88
C SER A 59 -1.17 -1.76 -24.49
N ARG A 60 -0.37 -0.71 -24.31
CA ARG A 60 0.22 -0.34 -23.02
C ARG A 60 -0.82 0.14 -22.01
N THR A 61 -1.88 0.79 -22.47
CA THR A 61 -3.02 1.18 -21.61
C THR A 61 -3.75 -0.06 -21.11
N GLY A 62 -4.05 -1.02 -21.99
CA GLY A 62 -4.68 -2.29 -21.60
C GLY A 62 -3.82 -3.08 -20.59
N GLN A 63 -2.51 -3.16 -20.82
CA GLN A 63 -1.59 -3.80 -19.88
C GLN A 63 -1.57 -3.07 -18.53
N PHE A 64 -1.62 -1.74 -18.53
CA PHE A 64 -1.65 -0.95 -17.31
C PHE A 64 -2.94 -1.20 -16.52
N ASP A 65 -4.10 -1.25 -17.19
CA ASP A 65 -5.40 -1.58 -16.57
C ASP A 65 -5.38 -2.99 -15.93
N ASP A 66 -4.81 -3.98 -16.63
CA ASP A 66 -4.67 -5.35 -16.12
C ASP A 66 -3.79 -5.43 -14.87
N ASP A 67 -2.67 -4.70 -14.86
CA ASP A 67 -1.77 -4.65 -13.71
C ASP A 67 -2.42 -3.93 -12.51
N VAL A 68 -3.14 -2.84 -12.74
CA VAL A 68 -3.93 -2.15 -11.70
C VAL A 68 -4.99 -3.09 -11.12
N MET A 69 -5.74 -3.79 -11.97
CA MET A 69 -6.75 -4.76 -11.53
C MET A 69 -6.13 -5.86 -10.66
N ALA A 70 -4.96 -6.38 -11.06
CA ALA A 70 -4.25 -7.40 -10.30
C ALA A 70 -3.82 -6.90 -8.91
N ILE A 71 -3.32 -5.65 -8.84
CA ILE A 71 -2.95 -4.97 -7.58
C ILE A 71 -4.19 -4.80 -6.69
N THR A 72 -5.27 -4.19 -7.21
CA THR A 72 -6.50 -3.95 -6.47
C THR A 72 -7.07 -5.24 -5.87
N LYS A 73 -7.10 -6.33 -6.65
CA LYS A 73 -7.57 -7.63 -6.17
C LYS A 73 -6.71 -8.21 -5.04
N GLN A 74 -5.40 -7.93 -4.99
CA GLN A 74 -4.59 -8.32 -3.83
C GLN A 74 -4.83 -7.41 -2.63
N LEU A 75 -4.92 -6.11 -2.86
CA LEU A 75 -5.12 -5.14 -1.78
C LEU A 75 -6.45 -5.35 -1.07
N GLN A 76 -7.53 -5.65 -1.81
CA GLN A 76 -8.85 -5.94 -1.24
C GLN A 76 -8.85 -7.09 -0.20
N LYS A 77 -7.84 -7.97 -0.21
CA LYS A 77 -7.72 -9.05 0.78
C LYS A 77 -7.16 -8.60 2.13
N ARG A 78 -6.53 -7.41 2.17
CA ARG A 78 -5.74 -6.93 3.31
C ARG A 78 -6.15 -5.54 3.77
N VAL A 79 -6.73 -4.75 2.87
CA VAL A 79 -7.13 -3.36 3.09
C VAL A 79 -8.64 -3.25 2.93
N PRO A 80 -9.34 -2.56 3.85
CA PRO A 80 -10.77 -2.30 3.73
C PRO A 80 -11.13 -1.62 2.40
N ALA A 81 -12.21 -2.08 1.76
CA ALA A 81 -12.64 -1.58 0.45
C ALA A 81 -12.88 -0.06 0.44
N GLN A 82 -13.37 0.51 1.54
CA GLN A 82 -13.60 1.95 1.68
C GLN A 82 -12.31 2.76 1.60
N ARG A 83 -11.19 2.25 2.14
CA ARG A 83 -9.88 2.92 2.04
C ARG A 83 -9.37 2.90 0.60
N LEU A 84 -9.50 1.76 -0.09
CA LEU A 84 -9.13 1.64 -1.50
C LEU A 84 -9.98 2.56 -2.38
N LEU A 85 -11.29 2.61 -2.14
CA LEU A 85 -12.19 3.53 -2.83
C LEU A 85 -11.80 4.98 -2.60
N GLY A 86 -11.44 5.36 -1.36
CA GLY A 86 -10.95 6.70 -1.04
C GLY A 86 -9.69 7.08 -1.83
N VAL A 87 -8.74 6.15 -2.01
CA VAL A 87 -7.55 6.37 -2.85
C VAL A 87 -7.93 6.61 -4.31
N VAL A 88 -8.83 5.80 -4.87
CA VAL A 88 -9.29 5.94 -6.26
C VAL A 88 -9.98 7.29 -6.46
N LEU A 89 -10.92 7.66 -5.58
CA LEU A 89 -11.63 8.93 -5.65
C LEU A 89 -10.69 10.13 -5.54
N ASN A 90 -9.71 10.08 -4.62
CA ASN A 90 -8.72 11.15 -4.49
C ASN A 90 -7.87 11.29 -5.75
N ALA A 91 -7.49 10.18 -6.39
CA ALA A 91 -6.74 10.22 -7.64
C ALA A 91 -7.59 10.83 -8.77
N THR A 92 -8.85 10.42 -8.91
CA THR A 92 -9.79 11.00 -9.87
C THR A 92 -9.91 12.51 -9.70
N VAL A 93 -10.21 12.97 -8.49
CA VAL A 93 -10.34 14.41 -8.18
C VAL A 93 -9.06 15.17 -8.52
N ALA A 94 -7.89 14.65 -8.14
CA ALA A 94 -6.61 15.29 -8.42
C ALA A 94 -6.32 15.40 -9.93
N THR A 95 -6.76 14.40 -10.71
CA THR A 95 -6.59 14.43 -12.15
C THR A 95 -7.63 15.31 -12.83
N GLU A 96 -8.89 15.29 -12.42
CA GLU A 96 -9.98 16.07 -13.04
C GLU A 96 -9.97 17.56 -12.72
N ALA A 97 -9.13 17.99 -11.78
CA ALA A 97 -8.98 19.39 -11.42
C ALA A 97 -8.65 20.24 -12.67
N PRO A 98 -9.28 21.41 -12.88
CA PRO A 98 -9.09 22.22 -14.10
C PRO A 98 -7.63 22.59 -14.39
N GLU A 99 -6.83 22.82 -13.34
CA GLU A 99 -5.40 23.07 -13.40
C GLU A 99 -4.59 21.86 -13.92
N SER A 100 -5.12 20.66 -13.78
CA SER A 100 -4.51 19.40 -14.20
C SER A 100 -4.75 19.10 -15.68
N ALA A 101 -5.87 19.55 -16.25
CA ALA A 101 -6.28 19.26 -17.63
C ALA A 101 -5.45 20.00 -18.70
N ALA A 102 -4.80 21.11 -18.36
CA ALA A 102 -3.95 21.88 -19.27
C ALA A 102 -2.49 21.36 -19.37
N GLY A 103 -2.13 20.32 -18.60
CA GLY A 103 -0.74 19.94 -18.30
C GLY A 103 -0.24 18.64 -18.94
N CYS A 104 -0.68 18.26 -20.13
CA CYS A 104 -0.17 17.07 -20.84
C CYS A 104 1.23 17.30 -21.45
N ASP A 105 2.19 17.69 -20.62
CA ASP A 105 3.57 17.98 -20.98
C ASP A 105 4.49 16.76 -20.78
N GLU A 106 5.80 16.97 -20.99
CA GLU A 106 6.82 15.94 -20.80
C GLU A 106 6.90 15.44 -19.34
N ALA A 107 6.56 16.27 -18.35
CA ALA A 107 6.54 15.86 -16.95
C ALA A 107 5.38 14.88 -16.69
N THR A 108 4.19 15.18 -17.22
CA THR A 108 3.06 14.25 -17.20
C THR A 108 3.38 12.96 -17.95
N ARG A 109 4.04 13.03 -19.12
CA ARG A 109 4.47 11.84 -19.88
C ARG A 109 5.34 10.93 -19.02
N ARG A 110 6.38 11.48 -18.40
CA ARG A 110 7.30 10.72 -17.53
C ARG A 110 6.60 10.15 -16.30
N SER A 111 5.68 10.91 -15.70
CA SER A 111 4.90 10.44 -14.55
C SER A 111 4.00 9.25 -14.89
N VAL A 112 3.33 9.30 -16.05
CA VAL A 112 2.49 8.20 -16.53
C VAL A 112 3.34 6.97 -16.87
N GLU A 113 4.44 7.15 -17.60
CA GLU A 113 5.36 6.05 -17.94
C GLU A 113 5.90 5.37 -16.67
N ALA A 114 6.41 6.16 -15.72
CA ALA A 114 6.91 5.64 -14.44
C ALA A 114 5.81 4.93 -13.63
N GLY A 115 4.60 5.48 -13.55
CA GLY A 115 3.49 4.84 -12.85
C GLY A 115 3.05 3.52 -13.50
N SER A 116 3.10 3.43 -14.83
CA SER A 116 2.81 2.20 -15.57
C SER A 116 3.86 1.12 -15.31
N GLU A 117 5.14 1.49 -15.28
CA GLU A 117 6.24 0.56 -14.97
C GLU A 117 6.18 0.08 -13.52
N GLU A 118 5.87 0.98 -12.60
CA GLU A 118 5.70 0.68 -11.17
C GLU A 118 4.55 -0.30 -10.95
N ALA A 119 3.41 -0.09 -11.62
CA ALA A 119 2.27 -1.01 -11.57
C ALA A 119 2.64 -2.39 -12.11
N ARG A 120 3.34 -2.45 -13.25
CA ARG A 120 3.82 -3.70 -13.84
C ARG A 120 4.76 -4.45 -12.90
N ALA A 121 5.76 -3.77 -12.35
CA ALA A 121 6.71 -4.34 -11.40
C ALA A 121 6.00 -4.86 -10.15
N TRP A 122 5.04 -4.12 -9.62
CA TRP A 122 4.27 -4.54 -8.46
C TRP A 122 3.36 -5.73 -8.75
N ALA A 123 2.59 -5.70 -9.84
CA ALA A 123 1.75 -6.82 -10.24
C ALA A 123 2.58 -8.09 -10.43
N GLU A 124 3.78 -7.99 -11.00
CA GLU A 124 4.70 -9.12 -11.14
C GLU A 124 5.21 -9.64 -9.78
N GLN A 125 5.58 -8.76 -8.85
CA GLN A 125 5.93 -9.15 -7.48
C GLN A 125 4.80 -9.92 -6.79
N LEU A 126 3.55 -9.47 -6.96
CA LEU A 126 2.36 -10.13 -6.42
C LEU A 126 2.11 -11.51 -7.07
N ARG A 127 2.36 -11.66 -8.37
CA ARG A 127 2.28 -12.94 -9.10
C ARG A 127 3.35 -13.92 -8.60
N ARG A 128 4.61 -13.48 -8.49
CA ARG A 128 5.74 -14.32 -8.02
C ARG A 128 5.59 -14.75 -6.56
N GLY A 129 5.06 -13.87 -5.70
CA GLY A 129 4.76 -14.20 -4.31
C GLY A 129 3.77 -15.35 -4.18
N ARG A 130 2.78 -15.44 -5.09
CA ARG A 130 1.82 -16.55 -5.15
C ARG A 130 2.48 -17.87 -5.56
N SER A 131 3.40 -17.83 -6.53
CA SER A 131 4.08 -19.02 -7.03
C SER A 131 4.98 -19.68 -5.98
N ARG A 132 5.69 -18.90 -5.16
CA ARG A 132 6.59 -19.44 -4.12
C ARG A 132 5.86 -20.11 -2.96
N GLY A 133 4.66 -19.63 -2.62
CA GLY A 133 3.83 -20.24 -1.57
C GLY A 133 3.23 -21.60 -1.95
N ASN A 134 3.20 -21.94 -3.24
CA ASN A 134 2.62 -23.19 -3.74
C ASN A 134 3.66 -24.32 -3.92
N SER A 135 4.96 -23.99 -3.91
CA SER A 135 6.05 -24.94 -4.15
C SER A 135 6.55 -25.69 -2.90
N THR A 136 6.09 -25.34 -1.70
CA THR A 136 6.51 -25.98 -0.44
C THR A 136 5.46 -26.91 0.18
N GLN A 137 4.32 -27.13 -0.49
CA GLN A 137 3.20 -27.94 0.03
C GLN A 137 3.02 -29.26 -0.72
N GLY A 138 4.10 -29.80 -1.27
CA GLY A 138 4.09 -31.07 -2.00
C GLY A 138 5.40 -31.82 -1.82
N LYS A 139 5.56 -32.46 -0.66
CA LYS A 139 6.27 -33.73 -0.47
C LYS A 139 6.02 -34.26 0.93
#